data_AF-G5LM26-F1
#
_entry.id   AF-G5LM26-F1
#
_cell.length_a   1.000
_cell.length_b   1.000
_cell.length_c   1.000
_cell.angle_alpha   90.00
_cell.angle_beta   90.00
_cell.angle_gamma   90.00
#
_symmetry.space_group_name_H-M   'P 1'
#
loop_
_entity.id
_entity.type
_entity.pdbx_description
1 polymer ?
#
loop_
_entity_poly.entity_id
_entity_poly.type
_entity_poly.pdbx_seq_one_letter_code
_entity_poly.pdbx_strand_id
1 'polypeptide(L)' 'MDDGSVEVVACGDAAQVEKLIKWLKEGGPRSARVDKILTEPHSPRETLTGFSIRY' A
#
# COMPACT_ATOMS: atom_id res chain seq x y z
N MET A 1 -5.85 12.21 -6.35
CA MET A 1 -5.24 11.82 -7.64
C MET A 1 -6.40 11.48 -8.57
N ASP A 2 -6.55 12.20 -9.67
CA ASP A 2 -7.72 12.07 -10.56
C ASP A 2 -7.55 10.97 -11.62
N ASP A 3 -6.39 10.33 -11.67
CA ASP A 3 -5.98 9.31 -12.63
C ASP A 3 -6.30 7.87 -12.16
N GLY A 4 -6.92 7.71 -10.99
CA GLY A 4 -7.27 6.40 -10.41
C GLY A 4 -6.11 5.67 -9.73
N SER A 5 -4.93 6.28 -9.68
CA SER A 5 -3.77 5.78 -8.94
C SER A 5 -3.98 5.88 -7.43
N VAL A 6 -3.44 4.91 -6.68
CA VAL A 6 -3.51 4.86 -5.22
C VAL A 6 -2.09 4.81 -4.63
N GLU A 7 -1.82 5.69 -3.68
CA GLU A 7 -0.59 5.66 -2.88
C GLU A 7 -0.88 5.02 -1.51
N VAL A 8 -0.03 4.07 -1.11
CA VAL A 8 -0.16 3.35 0.17
C VAL A 8 1.18 3.40 0.89
N VAL A 9 1.16 3.86 2.14
CA VAL A 9 2.31 3.78 3.05
C VAL A 9 1.99 2.78 4.15
N ALA A 10 2.81 1.75 4.28
CA ALA A 10 2.68 0.71 5.30
C ALA A 10 3.99 0.58 6.08
N CYS A 11 3.90 0.51 7.42
CA CYS A 11 5.02 0.33 8.33
C CYS A 11 4.65 -0.73 9.36
N GLY A 12 5.59 -1.62 9.71
CA GLY A 12 5.36 -2.71 10.65
C GLY A 12 6.33 -3.87 10.44
N ASP A 13 5.96 -5.03 10.96
CA ASP A 13 6.73 -6.26 10.75
C ASP A 13 6.88 -6.58 9.24
N ALA A 14 8.08 -6.96 8.83
CA ALA A 14 8.41 -7.20 7.42
C ALA A 14 7.50 -8.28 6.80
N ALA A 15 7.21 -9.37 7.52
CA ALA A 15 6.36 -10.44 6.99
C ALA A 15 4.90 -9.99 6.81
N GLN A 16 4.44 -9.05 7.63
CA GLN A 16 3.10 -8.47 7.50
C GLN A 16 3.02 -7.48 6.32
N VAL A 17 4.05 -6.65 6.13
CA VAL A 17 4.14 -5.75 4.96
C VAL A 17 4.24 -6.56 3.66
N GLU A 18 5.03 -7.64 3.65
CA GLU A 18 5.13 -8.54 2.49
C GLU A 18 3.80 -9.21 2.12
N LYS A 19 3.00 -9.62 3.11
CA LYS A 19 1.64 -10.16 2.86
C LYS A 19 0.74 -9.13 2.17
N LEU A 20 0.79 -7.87 2.61
CA LEU A 20 0.04 -6.78 1.98
C LEU A 20 0.48 -6.59 0.52
N ILE A 21 1.79 -6.52 0.28
CA ILE A 21 2.35 -6.38 -1.08
C ILE A 21 1.94 -7.56 -1.96
N LYS A 22 1.99 -8.79 -1.43
CA LYS A 22 1.57 -9.99 -2.16
C LYS A 22 0.09 -9.92 -2.54
N TRP A 23 -0.78 -9.57 -1.60
CA TRP A 23 -2.21 -9.42 -1.87
C TRP A 23 -2.51 -8.36 -2.94
N LEU A 24 -1.80 -7.21 -2.91
CA LEU A 24 -1.89 -6.20 -3.96
C LEU A 24 -1.49 -6.78 -5.32
N LYS A 25 -0.39 -7.53 -5.38
CA LYS A 25 0.11 -8.20 -6.61
C LYS A 25 -0.85 -9.27 -7.15
N GLU A 26 -1.64 -9.88 -6.29
CA GLU A 26 -2.69 -10.85 -6.68
C GLU A 26 -3.98 -10.18 -7.20
N GLY A 27 -4.01 -8.85 -7.28
CA GLY A 27 -5.14 -8.07 -7.79
C GLY A 27 -5.85 -7.22 -6.74
N GLY A 28 -5.40 -7.28 -5.49
CA GLY A 28 -5.90 -6.44 -4.42
C GLY A 28 -7.39 -6.69 -4.11
N PRO A 29 -8.18 -5.64 -3.83
CA PRO A 29 -9.58 -5.79 -3.46
C PRO A 29 -10.43 -6.20 -4.67
N ARG A 30 -11.42 -7.09 -4.45
CA ARG A 30 -12.30 -7.65 -5.50
C ARG A 30 -13.01 -6.63 -6.39
N SER A 31 -13.16 -5.40 -5.92
CA SER A 31 -13.84 -4.30 -6.61
C SER A 31 -12.89 -3.42 -7.43
N ALA A 32 -11.59 -3.69 -7.38
CA ALA A 32 -10.56 -2.96 -8.10
C ALA A 32 -9.83 -3.90 -9.07
N ARG A 33 -9.12 -3.29 -10.02
CA ARG A 33 -8.15 -3.95 -10.87
C ARG A 33 -6.80 -3.27 -10.62
N VAL A 34 -5.77 -4.07 -10.37
CA VAL A 34 -4.41 -3.57 -10.18
C VAL A 34 -3.58 -3.94 -11.40
N ASP A 35 -3.29 -2.97 -12.26
CA ASP A 35 -2.52 -3.18 -13.49
C ASP A 35 -1.01 -3.14 -13.25
N LYS A 36 -0.55 -2.32 -12.29
CA LYS A 36 0.87 -2.14 -11.99
C LYS A 36 1.09 -1.80 -10.52
N ILE A 37 2.16 -2.34 -9.95
CA ILE A 37 2.61 -2.04 -8.59
C ILE A 37 4.06 -1.60 -8.63
N LEU A 38 4.33 -0.51 -7.93
CA LEU A 38 5.68 -0.02 -7.64
C LEU A 38 5.85 -0.03 -6.13
N THR A 39 6.93 -0.63 -5.64
CA THR A 39 7.26 -0.68 -4.21
C THR A 39 8.62 -0.04 -4.01
N GLU A 40 8.68 0.95 -3.13
CA GLU A 40 9.92 1.64 -2.77
C GLU A 40 10.13 1.54 -1.26
N PRO A 41 11.37 1.30 -0.79
CA PRO A 41 11.68 1.39 0.64
C PRO A 41 11.36 2.80 1.14
N HIS A 42 10.55 2.89 2.20
CA HIS A 42 10.18 4.17 2.79
C HIS A 42 10.75 4.29 4.20
N SER A 43 11.53 5.35 4.43
CA SER A 43 12.02 5.73 5.76
C SER A 43 11.20 6.93 6.25
N PRO A 44 10.11 6.71 6.99
CA PRO A 44 9.27 7.80 7.44
C PRO A 44 10.03 8.68 8.44
N ARG A 45 9.86 10.00 8.33
CA ARG A 45 10.45 10.96 9.28
C ARG A 45 9.74 10.95 10.64
N GLU A 46 8.49 10.49 10.66
CA GLU A 46 7.63 10.44 11.85
C GLU A 46 7.05 9.04 12.01
N THR A 47 6.81 8.62 13.26
CA THR A 47 6.16 7.34 13.53
C THR A 47 4.71 7.39 13.06
N LEU A 48 4.36 6.56 12.08
CA LEU A 48 2.99 6.39 11.62
C LEU A 48 2.18 5.72 12.74
N THR A 49 1.07 6.31 13.13
CA THR A 49 0.17 5.76 14.15
C THR A 49 -1.22 5.52 13.56
N GLY A 50 -1.76 4.32 13.80
CA GLY A 50 -3.07 3.91 13.30
C GLY A 50 -3.12 3.68 11.77
N PHE A 51 -4.33 3.76 11.22
CA PHE A 51 -4.61 3.62 9.79
C PHE A 51 -5.63 4.71 9.38
N SER A 52 -5.37 5.39 8.26
CA SER A 52 -6.25 6.44 7.75
C SER A 52 -6.32 6.40 6.23
N ILE A 53 -7.47 6.76 5.68
CA ILE A 53 -7.71 6.89 4.24
C ILE A 53 -7.85 8.39 3.93
N ARG A 54 -7.20 8.83 2.84
CA ARG A 54 -7.30 10.19 2.32
C ARG A 54 -7.96 10.15 0.94
N TYR A 55 -8.72 11.20 0.62
CA TYR A 55 -9.44 11.36 -0.66
C TYR A 55 -8.78 12.45 -1.49
#